data_AF-A0A8C1JDS2-F1
#
_entry.id   AF-A0A8C1JDS2-F1
#
_cell.length_a   1.000
_cell.length_b   1.000
_cell.length_c   1.000
_cell.angle_alpha   90.00
_cell.angle_beta   90.00
_cell.angle_gamma   90.00
#
_symmetry.space_group_name_H-M   'P 1'
#
loop_
_entity.id
_entity.type
_entity.pdbx_description
1 polymer ?
#
loop_
_entity_poly.entity_id
_entity_poly.type
_entity_poly.pdbx_seq_one_letter_code
_entity_poly.pdbx_strand_id
1 'polypeptide(L)'
;MQNHWTRLNSIYLSIYLSICLSICLSVCLSVCPSVCCCIFLVPFILFPLSVRFLLQLSEVPQFSERVFCILFQSTFTECVTSVQRKLETLLRVCTALQSRQAVLQVLGLVLVFGNIMNGGNRSRGQADGFTLDILPKLKDVKSSDNSQSLLSYIVAYYLRHFDEDAGKETCVYPLPEPQDLFQASQMKFEDFQRDLRKLRKDLNVCSAETEKVCNVSSEEHLQPFKDKMEEFLTRAKAELELQEKQLAGTQRIFLELSVFFSVKPKAGEKEVSPNTFFTVWHEFSSDFKELWKRENKCLLQERLKAAEETFRQAREKATYNVKPKHASGIKAKLGQKM
;
A
#
# COMPACT_ATOMS: atom_id res chain seq x y z
N MET A 1 12.87 -16.59 -5.74
CA MET A 1 13.87 -17.21 -4.85
C MET A 1 15.10 -16.33 -4.57
N GLN A 2 15.33 -15.23 -5.30
CA GLN A 2 16.42 -14.27 -5.03
C GLN A 2 16.29 -13.47 -3.70
N ASN A 3 15.06 -13.27 -3.18
CA ASN A 3 14.79 -12.35 -2.06
C ASN A 3 14.97 -12.96 -0.66
N HIS A 4 15.11 -14.28 -0.55
CA HIS A 4 15.31 -14.95 0.74
C HIS A 4 16.78 -14.91 1.19
N TRP A 5 17.71 -14.93 0.23
CA TRP A 5 19.16 -14.91 0.47
C TRP A 5 19.68 -13.53 0.89
N THR A 6 19.11 -12.43 0.36
CA THR A 6 19.46 -11.06 0.77
C THR A 6 18.97 -10.71 2.18
N ARG A 7 17.79 -11.21 2.57
CA ARG A 7 17.28 -11.04 3.96
C ARG A 7 18.07 -11.86 4.98
N LEU A 8 18.43 -13.10 4.64
CA LEU A 8 19.27 -13.93 5.51
C LEU A 8 20.66 -13.31 5.72
N ASN A 9 21.29 -12.76 4.67
CA ASN A 9 22.58 -12.07 4.80
C ASN A 9 22.50 -10.76 5.60
N SER A 10 21.41 -10.01 5.49
CA SER A 10 21.23 -8.76 6.26
C SER A 10 21.01 -9.04 7.76
N ILE A 11 20.22 -10.07 8.09
CA ILE A 11 20.00 -10.49 9.48
C ILE A 11 21.27 -11.09 10.07
N TYR A 12 22.00 -11.91 9.30
CA TYR A 12 23.26 -12.50 9.75
C TYR A 12 24.33 -11.42 9.98
N LEU A 13 24.42 -10.43 9.08
CA LEU A 13 25.35 -9.32 9.21
C LEU A 13 24.97 -8.38 10.37
N SER A 14 23.68 -8.13 10.59
CA SER A 14 23.20 -7.32 11.72
C SER A 14 23.42 -8.01 13.06
N ILE A 15 23.18 -9.32 13.15
CA ILE A 15 23.45 -10.12 14.35
C ILE A 15 24.95 -10.20 14.59
N TYR A 16 25.75 -10.43 13.54
CA TYR A 16 27.20 -10.46 13.63
C TYR A 16 27.78 -9.11 14.07
N LEU A 17 27.34 -7.99 13.47
CA LEU A 17 27.76 -6.66 13.90
C LEU A 17 27.31 -6.36 15.32
N SER A 18 26.09 -6.72 15.72
CA SER A 18 25.58 -6.47 17.07
C SER A 18 26.34 -7.26 18.13
N ILE A 19 26.64 -8.54 17.85
CA ILE A 19 27.47 -9.40 18.71
C ILE A 19 28.90 -8.85 18.76
N CYS A 20 29.49 -8.46 17.62
CA CYS A 20 30.83 -7.87 17.58
C CYS A 20 30.88 -6.53 18.32
N LEU A 21 29.89 -5.66 18.18
CA LEU A 21 29.83 -4.37 18.90
C LEU A 21 29.63 -4.60 20.41
N SER A 22 28.78 -5.53 20.80
CA SER A 22 28.53 -5.90 22.21
C SER A 22 29.79 -6.48 22.86
N ILE A 23 30.49 -7.36 22.15
CA ILE A 23 31.74 -7.94 22.63
C ILE A 23 32.82 -6.86 22.70
N CYS A 24 32.95 -6.00 21.68
CA CYS A 24 33.93 -4.90 21.68
C CYS A 24 33.65 -3.89 22.79
N LEU A 25 32.41 -3.47 23.02
CA LEU A 25 32.06 -2.61 24.16
C LEU A 25 32.41 -3.29 25.49
N SER A 26 32.09 -4.58 25.65
CA SER A 26 32.37 -5.32 26.88
C SER A 26 33.87 -5.48 27.14
N VAL A 27 34.68 -5.62 26.10
CA VAL A 27 36.15 -5.75 26.19
C VAL A 27 36.79 -4.38 26.44
N CYS A 28 36.33 -3.33 25.75
CA CYS A 28 36.82 -1.97 25.96
C CYS A 28 36.47 -1.40 27.34
N LEU A 29 35.35 -1.82 27.95
CA LEU A 29 35.00 -1.43 29.32
C LEU A 29 35.65 -2.31 30.41
N SER A 30 36.18 -3.51 30.09
CA SER A 30 36.71 -4.45 31.10
C SER A 30 38.25 -4.52 31.15
N VAL A 31 38.97 -4.00 30.15
CA VAL A 31 40.43 -4.10 30.11
C VAL A 31 41.08 -2.82 30.65
N CYS A 32 41.61 -2.93 31.88
CA CYS A 32 42.48 -1.92 32.50
C CYS A 32 43.63 -1.49 31.57
N PRO A 33 44.09 -0.22 31.63
CA PRO A 33 45.18 0.30 30.80
C PRO A 33 46.50 -0.49 30.90
N SER A 34 46.69 -1.33 31.92
CA SER A 34 47.92 -2.09 32.16
C SER A 34 48.12 -3.29 31.23
N VAL A 35 47.08 -3.81 30.57
CA VAL A 35 47.22 -4.96 29.64
C VAL A 35 47.57 -4.51 28.22
N CYS A 36 47.39 -3.23 27.89
CA CYS A 36 47.80 -2.67 26.59
C CYS A 36 49.32 -2.73 26.34
N CYS A 37 50.15 -2.75 27.38
CA CYS A 37 51.61 -2.77 27.20
C CYS A 37 52.18 -4.11 26.70
N CYS A 38 51.48 -5.24 26.84
CA CYS A 38 51.99 -6.54 26.40
C CYS A 38 51.70 -6.87 24.92
N ILE A 39 50.87 -6.07 24.24
CA ILE A 39 50.44 -6.32 22.85
C ILE A 39 51.43 -5.72 21.82
N PHE A 40 52.30 -4.80 22.23
CA PHE A 40 53.21 -4.07 21.32
C PHE A 40 54.49 -4.81 20.89
N LEU A 41 54.69 -6.08 21.29
CA LEU A 41 55.93 -6.83 21.01
C LEU A 41 55.75 -8.09 20.15
N VAL A 42 54.55 -8.39 19.66
CA VAL A 42 54.33 -9.52 18.73
C VAL A 42 54.28 -8.97 17.30
N PRO A 43 55.10 -9.48 16.35
CA PRO A 43 55.07 -9.02 14.98
C PRO A 43 53.63 -9.15 14.43
N PHE A 44 53.19 -8.12 13.70
CA PHE A 44 51.88 -7.97 13.04
C PHE A 44 51.38 -9.19 12.24
N ILE A 45 52.20 -10.24 12.09
CA ILE A 45 51.96 -11.46 11.32
C ILE A 45 51.17 -12.52 12.11
N LEU A 46 51.09 -12.46 13.45
CA LEU A 46 50.45 -13.51 14.26
C LEU A 46 49.06 -13.17 14.82
N PHE A 47 48.50 -12.01 14.48
CA PHE A 47 47.15 -11.67 14.91
C PHE A 47 46.10 -12.30 13.99
N PRO A 48 45.05 -12.97 14.54
CA PRO A 48 43.91 -13.45 13.74
C PRO A 48 43.30 -12.29 12.94
N LEU A 49 42.72 -12.58 11.79
CA LEU A 49 42.13 -11.57 10.88
C LEU A 49 41.16 -10.63 11.61
N SER A 50 40.41 -11.14 12.59
CA SER A 50 39.51 -10.37 13.45
C SER A 50 40.23 -9.32 14.30
N VAL A 51 41.40 -9.63 14.87
CA VAL A 51 42.15 -8.70 15.72
C VAL A 51 42.82 -7.61 14.86
N ARG A 52 43.30 -7.97 13.67
CA ARG A 52 43.84 -6.98 12.71
C ARG A 52 42.77 -6.01 12.23
N PHE A 53 41.57 -6.50 11.95
CA PHE A 53 40.44 -5.65 11.58
C PHE A 53 40.08 -4.67 12.70
N LEU A 54 40.01 -5.13 13.96
CA LEU A 54 39.71 -4.26 15.10
C LEU A 54 40.81 -3.22 15.35
N LEU A 55 42.08 -3.59 15.19
CA LEU A 55 43.20 -2.64 15.26
C LEU A 55 43.06 -1.54 14.20
N GLN A 56 42.78 -1.91 12.95
CA GLN A 56 42.55 -0.93 11.88
C GLN A 56 41.34 -0.03 12.14
N LEU A 57 40.26 -0.55 12.74
CA LEU A 57 39.13 0.27 13.15
C LEU A 57 39.48 1.24 14.28
N SER A 58 40.35 0.84 15.21
CA SER A 58 40.79 1.70 16.31
C SER A 58 41.64 2.89 15.86
N GLU A 59 42.26 2.79 14.67
CA GLU A 59 43.02 3.88 14.05
C GLU A 59 42.11 4.95 13.42
N VAL A 60 40.81 4.65 13.23
CA VAL A 60 39.86 5.63 12.67
C VAL A 60 39.51 6.69 13.73
N PRO A 61 39.77 7.98 13.48
CA PRO A 61 39.45 9.05 14.42
C PRO A 61 37.94 9.15 14.66
N GLN A 62 37.52 9.26 15.92
CA GLN A 62 36.10 9.40 16.30
C GLN A 62 35.22 8.30 15.66
N PHE A 63 35.75 7.07 15.62
CA PHE A 63 35.09 5.93 14.99
C PHE A 63 33.65 5.74 15.46
N SER A 64 33.39 5.86 16.77
CA SER A 64 32.05 5.61 17.33
C SER A 64 31.02 6.61 16.82
N GLU A 65 31.38 7.89 16.78
CA GLU A 65 30.51 8.98 16.35
C GLU A 65 30.23 8.89 14.84
N ARG A 66 31.27 8.57 14.05
CA ARG A 66 31.14 8.39 12.60
C ARG A 66 30.22 7.23 12.26
N VAL A 67 30.42 6.08 12.91
CA VAL A 67 29.57 4.89 12.71
C VAL A 67 28.14 5.18 13.13
N PHE A 68 27.92 5.85 14.27
CA PHE A 68 26.59 6.26 14.69
C PHE A 68 25.87 7.09 13.60
N CYS A 69 26.53 8.12 13.08
CA CYS A 69 25.96 8.98 12.05
C CYS A 69 25.62 8.22 10.75
N ILE A 70 26.53 7.35 10.29
CA ILE A 70 26.34 6.54 9.08
C ILE A 70 25.18 5.55 9.23
N LEU A 71 25.08 4.88 10.38
CA LEU A 71 23.97 3.97 10.68
C LEU A 71 22.64 4.72 10.80
N PHE A 72 22.66 5.89 11.45
CA PHE A 72 21.49 6.74 11.57
C PHE A 72 20.98 7.20 10.21
N GLN A 73 21.84 7.58 9.27
CA GLN A 73 21.44 7.97 7.91
C GLN A 73 20.56 6.90 7.24
N SER A 74 20.98 5.63 7.33
CA SER A 74 20.23 4.51 6.75
C SER A 74 18.89 4.30 7.45
N THR A 75 18.91 4.32 8.79
CA THR A 75 17.72 4.11 9.64
C THR A 75 16.70 5.23 9.44
N PHE A 76 17.15 6.49 9.40
CA PHE A 76 16.31 7.66 9.15
C PHE A 76 15.57 7.54 7.82
N THR A 77 16.31 7.18 6.75
CA THR A 77 15.75 7.03 5.41
C THR A 77 14.66 5.96 5.37
N GLU A 78 14.89 4.81 6.01
CA GLU A 78 13.90 3.73 6.11
C GLU A 78 12.65 4.18 6.88
N CYS A 79 12.83 4.78 8.05
CA CYS A 79 11.73 5.20 8.91
C CYS A 79 10.88 6.30 8.25
N VAL A 80 11.51 7.34 7.69
CA VAL A 80 10.79 8.47 7.08
C VAL A 80 10.02 8.01 5.84
N THR A 81 10.61 7.14 5.01
CA THR A 81 9.93 6.54 3.86
C THR A 81 8.75 5.66 4.28
N SER A 82 8.89 4.93 5.39
CA SER A 82 7.81 4.12 5.95
C SER A 82 6.63 4.98 6.40
N VAL A 83 6.90 6.11 7.07
CA VAL A 83 5.87 7.09 7.45
C VAL A 83 5.19 7.67 6.21
N GLN A 84 5.97 8.13 5.24
CA GLN A 84 5.47 8.71 3.99
C GLN A 84 4.49 7.76 3.28
N ARG A 85 4.89 6.50 3.03
CA ARG A 85 4.04 5.52 2.34
C ARG A 85 2.71 5.25 3.04
N LYS A 86 2.72 5.24 4.38
CA LYS A 86 1.50 5.07 5.18
C LYS A 86 0.59 6.29 5.06
N LEU A 87 1.14 7.51 5.13
CA LEU A 87 0.39 8.75 4.93
C LEU A 87 -0.19 8.84 3.51
N GLU A 88 0.57 8.47 2.48
CA GLU A 88 0.11 8.42 1.10
C GLU A 88 -1.06 7.43 0.92
N THR A 89 -0.99 6.26 1.55
CA THR A 89 -2.11 5.30 1.57
C THR A 89 -3.34 5.87 2.24
N LEU A 90 -3.19 6.50 3.41
CA LEU A 90 -4.29 7.11 4.14
C LEU A 90 -4.94 8.25 3.34
N LEU A 91 -4.14 9.13 2.75
CA LEU A 91 -4.62 10.23 1.90
C LEU A 91 -5.34 9.71 0.64
N ARG A 92 -4.79 8.68 0.00
CA ARG A 92 -5.39 8.04 -1.19
C ARG A 92 -6.77 7.47 -0.89
N VAL A 93 -6.93 6.72 0.21
CA VAL A 93 -8.24 6.16 0.57
C VAL A 93 -9.22 7.25 0.98
N CYS A 94 -8.79 8.27 1.73
CA CYS A 94 -9.65 9.39 2.10
C CYS A 94 -10.19 10.12 0.86
N THR A 95 -9.29 10.48 -0.06
CA THR A 95 -9.64 11.20 -1.28
C THR A 95 -10.56 10.37 -2.16
N ALA A 96 -10.27 9.07 -2.32
CA ALA A 96 -11.11 8.17 -3.10
C ALA A 96 -12.53 8.06 -2.54
N LEU A 97 -12.69 7.94 -1.22
CA LEU A 97 -14.01 7.85 -0.59
C LEU A 97 -14.80 9.18 -0.69
N GLN A 98 -14.10 10.31 -0.67
CA GLN A 98 -14.74 11.63 -0.69
C GLN A 98 -15.25 12.05 -2.07
N SER A 99 -14.47 11.78 -3.13
CA SER A 99 -14.69 12.42 -4.44
C SER A 99 -14.84 11.46 -5.61
N ARG A 100 -14.57 10.17 -5.46
CA ARG A 100 -14.67 9.23 -6.58
C ARG A 100 -16.13 8.99 -6.94
N GLN A 101 -16.50 9.32 -8.18
CA GLN A 101 -17.87 9.19 -8.68
C GLN A 101 -18.45 7.78 -8.50
N ALA A 102 -17.64 6.75 -8.73
CA ALA A 102 -18.05 5.35 -8.55
C ALA A 102 -18.47 5.03 -7.11
N VAL A 103 -17.79 5.59 -6.10
CA VAL A 103 -18.17 5.44 -4.68
C VAL A 103 -19.53 6.10 -4.44
N LEU A 104 -19.73 7.33 -4.94
CA LEU A 104 -20.99 8.04 -4.80
C LEU A 104 -22.16 7.33 -5.50
N GLN A 105 -21.92 6.72 -6.67
CA GLN A 105 -22.91 5.91 -7.38
C GLN A 105 -23.30 4.67 -6.59
N VAL A 106 -22.34 3.95 -6.01
CA VAL A 106 -22.63 2.78 -5.15
C VAL A 106 -23.46 3.20 -3.93
N LEU A 107 -23.09 4.29 -3.25
CA LEU A 107 -23.87 4.82 -2.12
C LEU A 107 -25.28 5.27 -2.55
N GLY A 108 -25.40 5.89 -3.73
CA GLY A 108 -26.68 6.27 -4.32
C GLY A 108 -27.58 5.06 -4.58
N LEU A 109 -27.03 3.95 -5.09
CA LEU A 109 -27.77 2.69 -5.26
C LEU A 109 -28.26 2.13 -3.93
N VAL A 110 -27.42 2.15 -2.89
CA VAL A 110 -27.82 1.72 -1.54
C VAL A 110 -29.00 2.57 -1.04
N LEU A 111 -28.95 3.89 -1.22
CA LEU A 111 -30.02 4.80 -0.82
C LEU A 111 -31.31 4.55 -1.60
N VAL A 112 -31.23 4.46 -2.93
CA VAL A 112 -32.39 4.26 -3.80
C VAL A 112 -33.09 2.93 -3.50
N PHE A 113 -32.35 1.83 -3.48
CA PHE A 113 -32.95 0.53 -3.20
C PHE A 113 -33.44 0.43 -1.75
N GLY A 114 -32.72 1.01 -0.79
CA GLY A 114 -33.19 1.13 0.59
C GLY A 114 -34.54 1.84 0.69
N ASN A 115 -34.70 2.96 -0.01
CA ASN A 115 -35.96 3.72 -0.04
C ASN A 115 -37.11 2.98 -0.71
N ILE A 116 -36.83 2.27 -1.82
CA ILE A 116 -37.83 1.44 -2.51
C ILE A 116 -38.30 0.31 -1.58
N MET A 117 -37.37 -0.41 -0.95
CA MET A 117 -37.69 -1.56 -0.10
C MET A 117 -38.43 -1.16 1.18
N ASN A 118 -38.16 0.04 1.72
CA ASN A 118 -38.83 0.56 2.90
C ASN A 118 -40.02 1.49 2.57
N GLY A 119 -40.50 1.47 1.32
CA GLY A 119 -41.65 2.28 0.88
C GLY A 119 -42.88 2.05 1.77
N GLY A 120 -43.52 3.15 2.18
CA GLY A 120 -44.67 3.14 3.10
C GLY A 120 -44.31 3.10 4.58
N ASN A 121 -43.05 2.87 4.95
CA ASN A 121 -42.59 3.02 6.34
C ASN A 121 -42.14 4.46 6.59
N ARG A 122 -42.90 5.19 7.43
CA ARG A 122 -42.64 6.62 7.72
C ARG A 122 -41.31 6.91 8.42
N SER A 123 -40.66 5.91 9.04
CA SER A 123 -39.38 6.06 9.73
C SER A 123 -38.17 5.46 8.98
N ARG A 124 -38.41 4.70 7.90
CA ARG A 124 -37.35 4.00 7.16
C ARG A 124 -37.37 4.20 5.64
N GLY A 125 -38.50 4.64 5.08
CA GLY A 125 -38.59 5.07 3.69
C GLY A 125 -38.42 6.59 3.57
N GLN A 126 -38.13 7.06 2.35
CA GLN A 126 -37.90 8.48 2.04
C GLN A 126 -36.72 9.10 2.82
N ALA A 127 -35.67 8.33 3.06
CA ALA A 127 -34.44 8.83 3.66
C ALA A 127 -33.64 9.65 2.64
N ASP A 128 -33.01 10.73 3.11
CA ASP A 128 -32.05 11.53 2.35
C ASP A 128 -30.61 10.98 2.45
N GLY A 129 -30.38 10.08 3.40
CA GLY A 129 -29.09 9.46 3.65
C GLY A 129 -29.20 8.33 4.67
N PHE A 130 -28.08 7.63 4.88
CA PHE A 130 -27.99 6.54 5.84
C PHE A 130 -26.65 6.58 6.57
N THR A 131 -26.60 5.96 7.74
CA THR A 131 -25.36 5.80 8.50
C THR A 131 -24.50 4.68 7.92
N LEU A 132 -23.18 4.85 7.89
CA LEU A 132 -22.27 3.90 7.24
C LEU A 132 -22.33 2.47 7.81
N ASP A 133 -22.79 2.28 9.04
CA ASP A 133 -22.88 0.97 9.69
C ASP A 133 -23.86 0.01 9.00
N ILE A 134 -24.71 0.49 8.10
CA ILE A 134 -25.58 -0.37 7.30
C ILE A 134 -24.81 -1.12 6.20
N LEU A 135 -23.68 -0.58 5.73
CA LEU A 135 -23.00 -1.08 4.54
C LEU A 135 -22.61 -2.57 4.66
N PRO A 136 -21.97 -3.02 5.76
CA PRO A 136 -21.64 -4.44 5.93
C PRO A 136 -22.88 -5.35 6.06
N LYS A 137 -24.03 -4.80 6.50
CA LYS A 137 -25.28 -5.54 6.73
C LYS A 137 -26.05 -5.83 5.44
N LEU A 138 -25.71 -5.18 4.33
CA LEU A 138 -26.40 -5.35 3.04
C LEU A 138 -26.30 -6.79 2.49
N LYS A 139 -25.30 -7.56 2.91
CA LYS A 139 -25.16 -8.97 2.51
C LYS A 139 -26.19 -9.89 3.19
N ASP A 140 -26.74 -9.47 4.33
CA ASP A 140 -27.66 -10.24 5.15
C ASP A 140 -29.12 -10.04 4.72
N VAL A 141 -29.41 -8.95 4.03
CA VAL A 141 -30.73 -8.71 3.43
C VAL A 141 -30.85 -9.58 2.17
N LYS A 142 -31.75 -10.56 2.20
CA LYS A 142 -31.95 -11.53 1.10
C LYS A 142 -33.28 -11.31 0.37
N SER A 143 -33.34 -11.79 -0.87
CA SER A 143 -34.58 -12.01 -1.60
C SER A 143 -35.47 -13.05 -0.89
N SER A 144 -36.76 -13.06 -1.20
CA SER A 144 -37.74 -13.95 -0.56
C SER A 144 -37.45 -15.45 -0.76
N ASP A 145 -36.76 -15.78 -1.85
CA ASP A 145 -36.32 -17.14 -2.21
C ASP A 145 -34.88 -17.45 -1.73
N ASN A 146 -34.24 -16.52 -1.01
CA ASN A 146 -32.85 -16.60 -0.56
C ASN A 146 -31.79 -16.79 -1.68
N SER A 147 -32.14 -16.57 -2.94
CA SER A 147 -31.22 -16.75 -4.07
C SER A 147 -30.18 -15.63 -4.18
N GLN A 148 -30.52 -14.42 -3.74
CA GLN A 148 -29.66 -13.24 -3.89
C GLN A 148 -29.71 -12.33 -2.64
N SER A 149 -28.57 -11.73 -2.28
CA SER A 149 -28.56 -10.62 -1.30
C SER A 149 -28.74 -9.27 -1.96
N LEU A 150 -29.20 -8.27 -1.20
CA LEU A 150 -29.27 -6.88 -1.66
C LEU A 150 -27.89 -6.39 -2.13
N LEU A 151 -26.81 -6.75 -1.42
CA LEU A 151 -25.46 -6.43 -1.85
C LEU A 151 -25.12 -7.04 -3.23
N SER A 152 -25.44 -8.32 -3.43
CA SER A 152 -25.23 -8.99 -4.73
C SER A 152 -26.02 -8.30 -5.84
N TYR A 153 -27.27 -7.91 -5.55
CA TYR A 153 -28.11 -7.18 -6.50
C TYR A 153 -27.53 -5.80 -6.84
N ILE A 154 -27.04 -5.04 -5.86
CA ILE A 154 -26.39 -3.74 -6.08
C ILE A 154 -25.15 -3.89 -6.96
N VAL A 155 -24.30 -4.87 -6.70
CA VAL A 155 -23.10 -5.13 -7.51
C VAL A 155 -23.49 -5.47 -8.96
N ALA A 156 -24.45 -6.36 -9.13
CA ALA A 156 -25.00 -6.75 -10.42
C ALA A 156 -25.62 -5.58 -11.19
N TYR A 157 -26.34 -4.70 -10.49
CA TYR A 157 -26.93 -3.50 -11.06
C TYR A 157 -25.87 -2.48 -11.45
N TYR A 158 -24.88 -2.24 -10.57
CA TYR A 158 -23.78 -1.32 -10.81
C TYR A 158 -23.03 -1.69 -12.10
N LEU A 159 -22.63 -2.95 -12.23
CA LEU A 159 -21.90 -3.42 -13.41
C LEU A 159 -22.72 -3.28 -14.69
N ARG A 160 -24.02 -3.60 -14.66
CA ARG A 160 -24.86 -3.54 -15.87
C ARG A 160 -25.19 -2.11 -16.32
N HIS A 161 -25.17 -1.12 -15.43
CA HIS A 161 -25.72 0.21 -15.72
C HIS A 161 -24.71 1.36 -15.58
N PHE A 162 -23.63 1.18 -14.82
CA PHE A 162 -22.63 2.22 -14.56
C PHE A 162 -21.24 1.88 -15.08
N ASP A 163 -20.97 0.62 -15.41
CA ASP A 163 -19.66 0.17 -15.87
C ASP A 163 -19.72 -0.28 -17.34
N GLU A 164 -19.27 0.58 -18.23
CA GLU A 164 -19.22 0.29 -19.68
C GLU A 164 -18.26 -0.86 -20.03
N ASP A 165 -17.33 -1.15 -19.13
CA ASP A 165 -16.31 -2.19 -19.24
C ASP A 165 -16.68 -3.45 -18.46
N ALA A 166 -17.91 -3.55 -17.96
CA ALA A 166 -18.38 -4.75 -17.29
C ALA A 166 -18.18 -6.01 -18.13
N GLY A 167 -17.54 -7.01 -17.51
CA GLY A 167 -17.14 -8.26 -18.15
C GLY A 167 -15.95 -8.14 -19.10
N LYS A 168 -15.20 -7.04 -19.12
CA LYS A 168 -13.93 -6.87 -19.85
C LYS A 168 -12.73 -6.87 -18.90
N GLU A 169 -11.53 -7.09 -19.45
CA GLU A 169 -10.29 -6.99 -18.68
C GLU A 169 -9.96 -5.56 -18.22
N THR A 170 -10.52 -4.55 -18.88
CA THR A 170 -10.35 -3.12 -18.53
C THR A 170 -11.27 -2.67 -17.38
N CYS A 171 -12.16 -3.53 -16.89
CA CYS A 171 -13.08 -3.24 -15.80
C CYS A 171 -12.32 -2.87 -14.52
N VAL A 172 -12.63 -1.69 -13.97
CA VAL A 172 -11.95 -1.16 -12.77
C VAL A 172 -12.84 -1.29 -11.55
N TYR A 173 -12.27 -1.80 -10.47
CA TYR A 173 -12.99 -1.92 -9.20
C TYR A 173 -13.43 -0.53 -8.68
N PRO A 174 -14.74 -0.32 -8.37
CA PRO A 174 -15.27 1.02 -8.14
C PRO A 174 -14.92 1.64 -6.78
N LEU A 175 -14.62 0.81 -5.77
CA LEU A 175 -14.32 1.26 -4.41
C LEU A 175 -12.80 1.25 -4.14
N PRO A 176 -12.31 1.87 -3.05
CA PRO A 176 -10.93 1.70 -2.64
C PRO A 176 -10.60 0.23 -2.37
N GLU A 177 -9.36 -0.16 -2.61
CA GLU A 177 -8.93 -1.55 -2.44
C GLU A 177 -9.12 -2.03 -0.98
N PRO A 178 -9.68 -3.24 -0.74
CA PRO A 178 -9.89 -3.73 0.62
C PRO A 178 -8.62 -3.79 1.46
N GLN A 179 -7.48 -4.08 0.83
CA GLN A 179 -6.18 -4.13 1.50
C GLN A 179 -5.72 -2.75 1.97
N ASP A 180 -5.95 -1.71 1.18
CA ASP A 180 -5.61 -0.32 1.54
C ASP A 180 -6.49 0.15 2.71
N LEU A 181 -7.79 -0.18 2.66
CA LEU A 181 -8.74 0.11 3.74
C LEU A 181 -8.38 -0.62 5.03
N PHE A 182 -7.97 -1.90 4.93
CA PHE A 182 -7.48 -2.65 6.07
C PHE A 182 -6.23 -2.01 6.67
N GLN A 183 -5.24 -1.65 5.85
CA GLN A 183 -4.04 -0.98 6.34
C GLN A 183 -4.39 0.34 7.02
N ALA A 184 -5.24 1.17 6.43
CA ALA A 184 -5.69 2.43 7.01
C ALA A 184 -6.41 2.24 8.35
N SER A 185 -7.19 1.15 8.51
CA SER A 185 -7.88 0.84 9.78
C SER A 185 -6.95 0.44 10.92
N GLN A 186 -5.72 0.02 10.61
CA GLN A 186 -4.68 -0.31 11.60
C GLN A 186 -3.80 0.89 11.99
N MET A 187 -3.94 2.03 11.31
CA MET A 187 -3.13 3.21 11.56
C MET A 187 -3.68 4.06 12.72
N LYS A 188 -2.77 4.71 13.45
CA LYS A 188 -3.10 5.64 14.54
C LYS A 188 -2.26 6.90 14.38
N PHE A 189 -2.89 8.07 14.48
CA PHE A 189 -2.20 9.36 14.35
C PHE A 189 -1.13 9.55 15.43
N GLU A 190 -1.39 9.06 16.64
CA GLU A 190 -0.47 9.13 17.78
C GLU A 190 0.83 8.35 17.53
N ASP A 191 0.75 7.24 16.78
CA ASP A 191 1.91 6.44 16.42
C ASP A 191 2.81 7.20 15.45
N PHE A 192 2.24 7.83 14.42
CA PHE A 192 3.01 8.69 13.51
C PHE A 192 3.67 9.85 14.24
N GLN A 193 2.93 10.54 15.12
CA GLN A 193 3.47 11.63 15.90
C GLN A 193 4.62 11.18 16.80
N ARG A 194 4.52 9.99 17.41
CA ARG A 194 5.59 9.42 18.23
C ARG A 194 6.81 9.09 17.38
N ASP A 195 6.62 8.47 16.23
CA ASP A 195 7.72 8.06 15.34
C ASP A 195 8.45 9.30 14.79
N LEU A 196 7.73 10.34 14.34
CA LEU A 196 8.33 11.60 13.86
C LEU A 196 9.04 12.36 14.98
N ARG A 197 8.48 12.42 16.20
CA ARG A 197 9.16 13.00 17.36
C ARG A 197 10.47 12.27 17.69
N LYS A 198 10.47 10.94 17.59
CA LYS A 198 11.68 10.14 17.79
C LYS A 198 12.72 10.45 16.72
N LEU A 199 12.32 10.46 15.44
CA LEU A 199 13.21 10.81 14.33
C LEU A 199 13.81 12.21 14.50
N ARG A 200 13.03 13.19 14.96
CA ARG A 200 13.53 14.53 15.28
C ARG A 200 14.62 14.50 16.34
N LYS A 201 14.36 13.80 17.45
CA LYS A 201 15.32 13.68 18.54
C LYS A 201 16.62 13.04 18.06
N ASP A 202 16.51 11.92 17.36
CA ASP A 202 17.67 11.16 16.88
C ASP A 202 18.45 11.95 15.80
N LEU A 203 17.75 12.73 14.96
CA LEU A 203 18.36 13.64 13.98
C LEU A 203 19.14 14.77 14.66
N ASN A 204 18.62 15.33 15.75
CA ASN A 204 19.33 16.34 16.53
C ASN A 204 20.60 15.77 17.17
N VAL A 205 20.53 14.54 17.69
CA VAL A 205 21.72 13.83 18.21
C VAL A 205 22.75 13.62 17.09
N CYS A 206 22.33 13.13 15.92
CA CYS A 206 23.23 12.96 14.77
C CYS A 206 23.86 14.27 14.30
N SER A 207 23.11 15.38 14.34
CA SER A 207 23.64 16.72 14.05
C SER A 207 24.74 17.11 15.04
N ALA A 208 24.55 16.86 16.33
CA ALA A 208 25.54 17.16 17.37
C ALA A 208 26.79 16.27 17.26
N GLU A 209 26.62 14.97 16.99
CA GLU A 209 27.76 14.07 16.77
C GLU A 209 28.55 14.44 15.50
N THR A 210 27.86 14.88 14.44
CA THR A 210 28.51 15.36 13.22
C THR A 210 29.36 16.60 13.50
N GLU A 211 28.82 17.57 14.24
CA GLU A 211 29.56 18.78 14.65
C GLU A 211 30.77 18.43 15.52
N LYS A 212 30.61 17.51 16.47
CA LYS A 212 31.70 17.02 17.32
C LYS A 212 32.83 16.40 16.49
N VAL A 213 32.50 15.53 15.52
CA VAL A 213 33.50 14.94 14.62
C VAL A 213 34.19 16.03 13.80
N CYS A 214 33.45 16.99 13.26
CA CYS A 214 34.01 18.05 12.43
C CYS A 214 34.94 19.00 13.20
N ASN A 215 34.63 19.27 14.47
CA ASN A 215 35.43 20.18 15.30
C ASN A 215 36.71 19.52 15.85
N VAL A 216 36.70 18.20 16.05
CA VAL A 216 37.82 17.47 16.67
C VAL A 216 38.76 16.85 15.63
N SER A 217 38.28 16.56 14.42
CA SER A 217 39.07 15.92 13.36
C SER A 217 40.08 16.88 12.74
N SER A 218 41.26 16.37 12.38
CA SER A 218 42.22 17.09 11.53
C SER A 218 41.69 17.22 10.09
N GLU A 219 42.23 18.18 9.34
CA GLU A 219 41.84 18.44 7.94
C GLU A 219 41.96 17.18 7.06
N GLU A 220 43.00 16.36 7.29
CA GLU A 220 43.24 15.10 6.56
C GLU A 220 42.13 14.05 6.79
N HIS A 221 41.49 14.06 7.97
CA HIS A 221 40.47 13.08 8.34
C HIS A 221 39.04 13.62 8.31
N LEU A 222 38.86 14.86 7.86
CA LEU A 222 37.56 15.53 7.85
C LEU A 222 36.66 14.99 6.72
N GLN A 223 37.24 14.79 5.54
CA GLN A 223 36.53 14.36 4.34
C GLN A 223 36.67 12.85 4.09
N PRO A 224 35.67 12.21 3.44
CA PRO A 224 34.44 12.75 2.86
C PRO A 224 33.26 12.86 3.86
N PHE A 225 33.51 12.60 5.15
CA PHE A 225 32.47 12.48 6.16
C PHE A 225 31.67 13.78 6.31
N LYS A 226 32.35 14.93 6.44
CA LYS A 226 31.72 16.23 6.63
C LYS A 226 30.72 16.54 5.51
N ASP A 227 31.17 16.52 4.25
CA ASP A 227 30.32 16.89 3.11
C ASP A 227 29.10 15.96 3.01
N LYS A 228 29.31 14.64 3.18
CA LYS A 228 28.22 13.66 3.11
C LYS A 228 27.21 13.82 4.23
N MET A 229 27.68 14.10 5.44
CA MET A 229 26.81 14.28 6.59
C MET A 229 26.06 15.62 6.57
N GLU A 230 26.70 16.71 6.16
CA GLU A 230 26.03 18.02 6.00
C GLU A 230 24.92 17.96 4.93
N GLU A 231 25.21 17.31 3.79
CA GLU A 231 24.24 17.06 2.72
C GLU A 231 23.07 16.21 3.22
N PHE A 232 23.35 15.13 3.97
CA PHE A 232 22.32 14.30 4.58
C PHE A 232 21.47 15.07 5.60
N LEU A 233 22.09 15.75 6.56
CA LEU A 233 21.38 16.47 7.63
C LEU A 233 20.47 17.55 7.07
N THR A 234 20.92 18.27 6.04
CA THR A 234 20.10 19.29 5.35
C THR A 234 18.85 18.67 4.74
N ARG A 235 19.00 17.58 3.98
CA ARG A 235 17.85 16.86 3.41
C ARG A 235 16.94 16.25 4.47
N ALA A 236 17.52 15.62 5.49
CA ALA A 236 16.78 14.95 6.54
C ALA A 236 15.91 15.91 7.35
N LYS A 237 16.40 17.11 7.66
CA LYS A 237 15.62 18.17 8.31
C LYS A 237 14.42 18.58 7.46
N ALA A 238 14.64 18.85 6.17
CA ALA A 238 13.58 19.24 5.24
C ALA A 238 12.52 18.14 5.06
N GLU A 239 12.94 16.89 4.89
CA GLU A 239 12.04 15.75 4.75
C GLU A 239 11.21 15.53 6.02
N LEU A 240 11.83 15.63 7.20
CA LEU A 240 11.12 15.49 8.47
C LEU A 240 10.04 16.57 8.65
N GLU A 241 10.36 17.83 8.34
CA GLU A 241 9.38 18.93 8.37
C GLU A 241 8.24 18.73 7.35
N LEU A 242 8.56 18.20 6.17
CA LEU A 242 7.56 17.86 5.16
C LEU A 242 6.60 16.78 5.69
N GLN A 243 7.14 15.70 6.25
CA GLN A 243 6.33 14.60 6.78
C GLN A 243 5.43 15.02 7.94
N GLU A 244 5.87 15.94 8.80
CA GLU A 244 5.02 16.49 9.86
C GLU A 244 3.87 17.34 9.32
N LYS A 245 4.15 18.17 8.31
CA LYS A 245 3.09 18.93 7.62
C LYS A 245 2.10 18.00 6.91
N GLN A 246 2.59 16.95 6.25
CA GLN A 246 1.76 15.94 5.61
C GLN A 246 0.90 15.18 6.61
N LEU A 247 1.44 14.82 7.78
CA LEU A 247 0.68 14.18 8.85
C LEU A 247 -0.47 15.07 9.32
N ALA A 248 -0.19 16.33 9.65
CA ALA A 248 -1.22 17.28 10.09
C ALA A 248 -2.30 17.50 9.02
N GLY A 249 -1.89 17.66 7.76
CA GLY A 249 -2.82 17.79 6.63
C GLY A 249 -3.69 16.55 6.42
N THR A 250 -3.10 15.35 6.50
CA THR A 250 -3.81 14.08 6.34
C THR A 250 -4.80 13.84 7.49
N GLN A 251 -4.42 14.17 8.72
CA GLN A 251 -5.33 14.08 9.87
C GLN A 251 -6.53 15.00 9.70
N ARG A 252 -6.32 16.26 9.26
CA ARG A 252 -7.41 17.20 8.97
C ARG A 252 -8.36 16.65 7.90
N ILE A 253 -7.84 16.18 6.78
CA ILE A 253 -8.64 15.61 5.68
C ILE A 253 -9.46 14.41 6.19
N PHE A 254 -8.86 13.53 6.98
CA PHE A 254 -9.56 12.40 7.56
C PHE A 254 -10.70 12.83 8.51
N LEU A 255 -10.47 13.83 9.36
CA LEU A 255 -11.52 14.35 10.24
C LEU A 255 -12.66 15.00 9.45
N GLU A 256 -12.35 15.79 8.41
CA GLU A 256 -13.34 16.34 7.48
C GLU A 256 -14.15 15.23 6.79
N LEU A 257 -13.49 14.15 6.38
CA LEU A 257 -14.16 12.97 5.80
C LEU A 257 -15.09 12.29 6.81
N SER A 258 -14.68 12.19 8.07
CA SER A 258 -15.51 11.62 9.12
C SER A 258 -16.80 12.43 9.34
N VAL A 259 -16.70 13.77 9.25
CA VAL A 259 -17.84 14.68 9.29
C VAL A 259 -18.70 14.54 8.04
N PHE A 260 -18.08 14.47 6.85
CA PHE A 260 -18.78 14.29 5.57
C PHE A 260 -19.70 13.06 5.58
N PHE A 261 -19.24 11.95 6.16
CA PHE A 261 -20.04 10.73 6.33
C PHE A 261 -20.84 10.65 7.64
N SER A 262 -20.87 11.73 8.43
CA SER A 262 -21.58 11.80 9.71
C SER A 262 -21.21 10.69 10.70
N VAL A 263 -19.95 10.24 10.69
CA VAL A 263 -19.44 9.22 11.60
C VAL A 263 -19.13 9.86 12.94
N LYS A 264 -19.62 9.24 14.02
CA LYS A 264 -19.41 9.72 15.39
C LYS A 264 -18.25 8.96 16.05
N PRO A 265 -17.48 9.63 16.93
CA PRO A 265 -16.47 8.95 17.73
C PRO A 265 -17.12 7.90 18.63
N LYS A 266 -16.39 6.81 18.93
CA LYS A 266 -16.86 5.81 19.89
C LYS A 266 -16.87 6.40 21.30
N ALA A 267 -17.64 5.78 22.20
CA ALA A 267 -17.68 6.19 23.60
C ALA A 267 -16.25 6.18 24.21
N GLY A 268 -15.83 7.32 24.75
CA GLY A 268 -14.49 7.52 25.30
C GLY A 268 -13.44 8.07 24.31
N GLU A 269 -13.75 8.14 23.01
CA GLU A 269 -12.90 8.81 22.01
C GLU A 269 -13.29 10.29 21.87
N LYS A 270 -12.30 11.19 21.73
CA LYS A 270 -12.54 12.62 21.45
C LYS A 270 -12.85 12.87 19.97
N GLU A 271 -12.18 12.12 19.10
CA GLU A 271 -12.27 12.22 17.65
C GLU A 271 -12.47 10.82 17.08
N VAL A 272 -13.03 10.73 15.87
CA VAL A 272 -13.20 9.45 15.18
C VAL A 272 -11.81 8.87 14.91
N SER A 273 -11.59 7.60 15.25
CA SER A 273 -10.33 6.92 14.92
C SER A 273 -10.36 6.32 13.50
N PRO A 274 -9.20 6.23 12.80
CA PRO A 274 -9.11 5.53 11.51
C PRO A 274 -9.70 4.12 11.56
N ASN A 275 -9.51 3.41 12.67
CA ASN A 275 -10.10 2.10 12.88
C ASN A 275 -11.63 2.12 12.82
N THR A 276 -12.27 3.02 13.58
CA THR A 276 -13.74 3.16 13.60
C THR A 276 -14.31 3.44 12.22
N PHE A 277 -13.63 4.27 11.43
CA PHE A 277 -14.09 4.65 10.10
C PHE A 277 -13.80 3.58 9.03
N PHE A 278 -12.53 3.15 8.89
CA PHE A 278 -12.11 2.30 7.77
C PHE A 278 -12.46 0.83 7.96
N THR A 279 -12.73 0.35 9.18
CA THR A 279 -13.18 -1.05 9.37
C THR A 279 -14.51 -1.31 8.65
N VAL A 280 -15.45 -0.38 8.76
CA VAL A 280 -16.76 -0.47 8.08
C VAL A 280 -16.59 -0.54 6.56
N TRP A 281 -15.73 0.34 6.02
CA TRP A 281 -15.42 0.36 4.60
C TRP A 281 -14.67 -0.89 4.15
N HIS A 282 -13.74 -1.39 4.95
CA HIS A 282 -12.97 -2.60 4.65
C HIS A 282 -13.89 -3.82 4.53
N GLU A 283 -14.80 -4.02 5.48
CA GLU A 283 -15.77 -5.11 5.45
C GLU A 283 -16.66 -5.01 4.20
N PHE A 284 -17.29 -3.85 3.99
CA PHE A 284 -18.15 -3.61 2.84
C PHE A 284 -17.43 -3.80 1.50
N SER A 285 -16.24 -3.20 1.36
CA SER A 285 -15.44 -3.29 0.14
C SER A 285 -14.97 -4.72 -0.11
N SER A 286 -14.62 -5.48 0.93
CA SER A 286 -14.23 -6.89 0.79
C SER A 286 -15.37 -7.72 0.21
N ASP A 287 -16.56 -7.63 0.82
CA ASP A 287 -17.75 -8.35 0.36
C ASP A 287 -18.17 -7.91 -1.06
N PHE A 288 -18.16 -6.60 -1.32
CA PHE A 288 -18.45 -6.05 -2.64
C PHE A 288 -17.45 -6.55 -3.69
N LYS A 289 -16.15 -6.60 -3.37
CA LYS A 289 -15.10 -7.02 -4.30
C LYS A 289 -15.22 -8.48 -4.68
N GLU A 290 -15.57 -9.36 -3.74
CA GLU A 290 -15.81 -10.77 -4.03
C GLU A 290 -16.96 -10.93 -5.02
N LEU A 291 -18.08 -10.27 -4.75
CA LEU A 291 -19.27 -10.30 -5.62
C LEU A 291 -18.98 -9.66 -6.98
N TRP A 292 -18.25 -8.55 -7.02
CA TRP A 292 -17.89 -7.85 -8.26
C TRP A 292 -17.01 -8.70 -9.17
N LYS A 293 -16.07 -9.47 -8.60
CA LYS A 293 -15.26 -10.42 -9.38
C LYS A 293 -16.12 -11.55 -9.97
N ARG A 294 -17.03 -12.10 -9.14
CA ARG A 294 -17.93 -13.18 -9.55
C ARG A 294 -18.85 -12.73 -10.68
N GLU A 295 -19.43 -11.55 -10.54
CA GLU A 295 -20.37 -10.98 -11.51
C GLU A 295 -19.68 -10.61 -12.82
N ASN A 296 -18.50 -9.98 -12.77
CA ASN A 296 -17.71 -9.72 -13.98
C ASN A 296 -17.37 -11.01 -14.75
N LYS A 297 -17.03 -12.09 -14.04
CA LYS A 297 -16.80 -13.40 -14.67
C LYS A 297 -18.07 -13.93 -15.34
N CYS A 298 -19.23 -13.76 -14.71
CA CYS A 298 -20.52 -14.15 -15.28
C CYS A 298 -20.83 -13.36 -16.56
N LEU A 299 -20.70 -12.03 -16.50
CA LEU A 299 -20.91 -11.14 -17.65
C LEU A 299 -19.94 -11.45 -18.81
N LEU A 300 -18.68 -11.74 -18.52
CA LEU A 300 -17.72 -12.18 -19.55
C LEU A 300 -18.18 -13.49 -20.22
N GLN A 301 -18.64 -14.47 -19.45
CA GLN A 301 -19.15 -15.73 -19.99
C GLN A 301 -20.40 -15.55 -20.84
N GLU A 302 -21.33 -14.68 -20.45
CA GLU A 302 -22.51 -14.32 -21.24
C GLU A 302 -22.12 -13.71 -22.59
N ARG A 303 -21.14 -12.79 -22.58
CA ARG A 303 -20.62 -12.16 -23.80
C ARG A 303 -19.96 -13.15 -24.75
N LEU A 304 -19.16 -14.08 -24.21
CA LEU A 304 -18.52 -15.12 -25.01
C LEU A 304 -19.56 -16.02 -25.68
N LYS A 305 -20.57 -16.48 -24.92
CA LYS A 305 -21.67 -17.28 -25.48
C LYS A 305 -22.44 -16.53 -26.57
N ALA A 306 -22.77 -15.26 -26.34
CA ALA A 306 -23.45 -14.44 -27.34
C ALA A 306 -22.61 -14.26 -28.63
N ALA A 307 -21.29 -14.11 -28.50
CA ALA A 307 -20.38 -14.02 -29.64
C ALA A 307 -20.29 -15.35 -30.41
N GLU A 308 -20.20 -16.49 -29.70
CA GLU A 308 -20.20 -17.83 -30.30
C GLU A 308 -21.50 -18.10 -31.06
N GLU A 309 -22.66 -17.76 -30.48
CA GLU A 309 -23.96 -17.90 -31.13
C GLU A 309 -24.08 -17.03 -32.38
N THR A 310 -23.59 -15.79 -32.32
CA THR A 310 -23.54 -14.88 -33.46
C THR A 310 -22.67 -15.45 -34.58
N PHE A 311 -21.51 -16.02 -34.24
CA PHE A 311 -20.62 -16.66 -35.21
C PHE A 311 -21.24 -17.91 -35.83
N ARG A 312 -21.92 -18.74 -35.03
CA ARG A 312 -22.67 -19.92 -35.50
C ARG A 312 -23.76 -19.52 -36.49
N GLN A 313 -24.58 -18.52 -36.15
CA GLN A 313 -25.64 -18.02 -37.03
C GLN A 313 -25.08 -17.42 -38.33
N ALA A 314 -23.96 -16.70 -38.27
CA ALA A 314 -23.28 -16.17 -39.45
C ALA A 314 -22.77 -17.30 -40.36
N ARG A 315 -22.19 -18.37 -39.79
CA ARG A 315 -21.72 -19.55 -40.53
C ARG A 315 -22.87 -20.31 -41.21
N GLU A 316 -23.97 -20.51 -40.50
CA GLU A 316 -25.16 -21.16 -41.04
C GLU A 316 -25.75 -20.34 -42.20
N LYS A 317 -25.93 -19.02 -42.05
CA LYS A 317 -26.41 -18.13 -43.13
C LYS A 317 -25.47 -18.12 -44.35
N ALA A 318 -24.16 -18.18 -44.16
CA ALA A 318 -23.20 -18.25 -45.26
C ALA A 318 -23.29 -19.58 -46.04
N THR A 319 -23.65 -20.69 -45.37
CA THR A 319 -23.76 -22.02 -45.98
C THR A 319 -25.00 -22.15 -46.89
N TYR A 320 -26.10 -21.46 -46.59
CA TYR A 320 -27.32 -21.45 -47.42
C TYR A 320 -27.23 -20.59 -48.70
N ASN A 321 -26.18 -19.78 -48.88
CA ASN A 321 -26.04 -18.87 -50.03
C ASN A 321 -25.25 -19.42 -51.23
N VAL A 322 -24.94 -20.72 -51.28
CA VAL A 322 -24.34 -21.34 -52.47
C VAL A 322 -25.44 -21.79 -53.43
N LYS A 323 -25.96 -20.87 -54.25
CA LYS A 323 -26.69 -21.28 -55.48
C LYS A 323 -25.65 -21.81 -56.47
N PRO A 324 -25.73 -23.07 -56.93
CA PRO A 324 -24.88 -23.53 -58.02
C PRO A 324 -25.18 -22.67 -59.25
N LYS A 325 -24.17 -21.95 -59.77
CA LYS A 325 -24.29 -21.32 -61.09
C LYS A 325 -24.57 -22.43 -62.10
N HIS A 326 -25.78 -22.43 -62.66
CA HIS A 326 -26.11 -23.27 -63.79
C HIS A 326 -25.05 -23.03 -64.88
N ALA A 327 -24.33 -24.07 -65.28
CA ALA A 327 -23.33 -23.97 -66.34
C ALA A 327 -24.05 -23.69 -67.67
N SER A 328 -24.32 -22.42 -67.97
CA SER A 328 -24.76 -21.94 -69.28
C SER A 328 -23.57 -21.67 -70.19
N GLY A 329 -22.61 -22.60 -70.17
CA GLY A 329 -21.42 -22.58 -71.02
C GLY A 329 -21.66 -23.37 -72.31
N ILE A 330 -21.16 -22.83 -73.42
CA ILE A 330 -21.27 -23.30 -74.82
C ILE A 330 -21.04 -24.82 -75.03
N LYS A 331 -20.40 -25.53 -74.09
CA LYS A 331 -20.20 -26.99 -74.12
C LYS A 331 -21.52 -27.82 -74.14
N ALA A 332 -22.65 -27.29 -73.68
CA ALA A 332 -23.92 -28.02 -73.75
C ALA A 332 -24.58 -28.03 -75.16
N LYS A 333 -24.14 -27.18 -76.08
CA LYS A 333 -24.73 -27.06 -77.44
C LYS A 333 -23.96 -27.78 -78.56
N LEU A 334 -22.84 -28.45 -78.24
CA LEU A 334 -22.02 -29.19 -79.22
C LEU A 334 -22.29 -30.70 -79.25
N GLY A 335 -23.21 -31.22 -78.43
CA GLY A 335 -23.61 -32.64 -78.42
C GLY A 335 -24.85 -32.99 -79.25
N GLN A 336 -25.50 -32.00 -79.88
CA GLN A 336 -26.63 -32.22 -80.79
C GLN A 336 -26.24 -31.79 -82.21
N LYS A 337 -25.35 -32.56 -82.82
CA LYS A 337 -25.18 -32.68 -84.28
C LYS A 337 -24.28 -33.90 -84.53
N MET A 338 -24.87 -35.09 -84.39
CA MET A 338 -24.58 -36.23 -85.25
C MET A 338 -25.86 -36.58 -85.98
#